data_AF-A0A7X3DBG8-F1
#
_entry.id   AF-A0A7X3DBG8-F1
#
_cell.length_a   1.000
_cell.length_b   1.000
_cell.length_c   1.000
_cell.angle_alpha   90.00
_cell.angle_beta   90.00
_cell.angle_gamma   90.00
#
_symmetry.space_group_name_H-M   'P 1'
#
loop_
_entity.id
_entity.type
_entity.pdbx_description
1 polymer ?
#
loop_
_entity_poly.entity_id
_entity_poly.type
_entity_poly.pdbx_seq_one_letter_code
_entity_poly.pdbx_strand_id
1 'polypeptide(L)'
;MFFKKSKKTNSKISPLSRDVMEDAPATIMKERAFNHQMDEIVSDYEKRGDLKELPGFGKPLKVAEGDPFQSILKNANYLPPWLELQKEICKTIEALIDQMENMNKTDLEHKLDEINQEIKKYNLQVPSRYMQRIIITTENIAEQYQKWH
;
A
#
# COMPACT_ATOMS: atom_id res chain seq x y z
N MET A 1 -4.60 55.44 -10.51
CA MET A 1 -3.56 55.51 -9.44
C MET A 1 -4.19 54.93 -8.17
N PHE A 2 -3.78 53.82 -7.55
CA PHE A 2 -2.47 53.18 -7.39
C PHE A 2 -2.64 51.65 -7.15
N PHE A 3 -1.82 50.83 -7.82
CA PHE A 3 -1.67 49.40 -7.53
C PHE A 3 -0.63 49.22 -6.41
N LYS A 4 -0.99 48.52 -5.32
CA LYS A 4 -0.07 48.12 -4.25
C LYS A 4 0.78 46.94 -4.74
N LYS A 5 2.07 47.15 -5.01
CA LYS A 5 3.03 46.06 -5.31
C LYS A 5 3.36 45.27 -4.04
N SER A 6 3.09 43.97 -4.07
CA SER A 6 3.56 43.00 -3.07
C SER A 6 5.08 42.84 -3.15
N LYS A 7 5.77 42.90 -2.02
CA LYS A 7 7.24 42.76 -1.91
C LYS A 7 7.61 41.27 -2.02
N LYS A 8 8.36 40.88 -3.05
CA LYS A 8 9.03 39.57 -3.12
C LYS A 8 10.02 39.44 -1.96
N THR A 9 9.78 38.50 -1.06
CA THR A 9 10.76 38.04 -0.07
C THR A 9 11.84 37.24 -0.77
N ASN A 10 13.03 37.81 -0.89
CA ASN A 10 14.21 37.14 -1.42
C ASN A 10 14.83 36.27 -0.31
N SER A 11 14.48 34.98 -0.26
CA SER A 11 15.13 34.04 0.66
C SER A 11 16.55 33.76 0.16
N LYS A 12 17.55 34.30 0.86
CA LYS A 12 18.96 33.94 0.64
C LYS A 12 19.13 32.46 0.98
N ILE A 13 19.34 31.62 -0.04
CA ILE A 13 19.76 30.23 0.15
C ILE A 13 21.25 30.28 0.49
N SER A 14 21.60 29.96 1.75
CA SER A 14 22.99 29.76 2.14
C SER A 14 23.54 28.53 1.42
N PRO A 15 24.77 28.55 0.88
CA PRO A 15 25.37 27.35 0.31
C PRO A 15 25.50 26.28 1.40
N LEU A 16 25.21 25.02 1.04
CA LEU A 16 25.39 23.86 1.90
C LEU A 16 26.86 23.79 2.37
N SER A 17 27.10 23.39 3.62
CA SER A 17 28.45 23.19 4.14
C SER A 17 29.21 22.18 3.28
N ARG A 18 30.51 22.40 3.04
CA ARG A 18 31.36 21.51 2.22
C ARG A 18 31.35 20.06 2.70
N ASP A 19 31.17 19.84 4.01
CA ASP A 19 31.10 18.50 4.61
C ASP A 19 29.80 17.75 4.29
N VAL A 20 28.78 18.45 3.77
CA VAL A 20 27.47 17.93 3.39
C VAL A 20 27.33 17.86 1.85
N MET A 21 28.35 18.31 1.10
CA MET A 21 28.37 18.12 -0.34
C MET A 21 28.74 16.66 -0.62
N GLU A 22 27.73 15.84 -0.83
CA GLU A 22 27.92 14.53 -1.44
C GLU A 22 28.58 14.72 -2.80
N ASP A 23 29.79 14.20 -2.95
CA ASP A 23 30.47 14.17 -4.23
C ASP A 23 29.81 13.09 -5.09
N ALA A 24 28.71 13.45 -5.75
CA ALA A 24 27.90 12.58 -6.60
C ALA A 24 28.73 11.65 -7.51
N PRO A 25 29.79 12.10 -8.22
CA PRO A 25 30.62 11.20 -9.00
C PRO A 25 31.36 10.15 -8.16
N ALA A 26 31.84 10.51 -6.96
CA ALA A 26 32.51 9.57 -6.05
C ALA A 26 31.54 8.54 -5.46
N THR A 27 30.32 8.95 -5.07
CA THR A 27 29.27 8.02 -4.65
C THR A 27 28.93 7.02 -5.75
N ILE A 28 28.68 7.52 -6.97
CA ILE A 28 28.33 6.69 -8.13
C ILE A 28 29.46 5.68 -8.45
N MET A 29 30.72 6.12 -8.38
CA MET A 29 31.86 5.22 -8.59
C MET A 29 31.94 4.12 -7.52
N LYS A 30 31.72 4.49 -6.25
CA LYS A 30 31.73 3.53 -5.13
C LYS A 30 30.61 2.50 -5.24
N GLU A 31 29.40 2.93 -5.60
CA GLU A 31 28.27 2.02 -5.84
C GLU A 31 28.54 1.06 -7.00
N ARG A 32 29.08 1.55 -8.12
CA ARG A 32 29.44 0.71 -9.26
C ARG A 32 30.51 -0.32 -8.90
N ALA A 33 31.54 0.10 -8.15
CA ALA A 33 32.58 -0.81 -7.67
C ALA A 33 32.02 -1.88 -6.74
N PHE A 34 31.13 -1.51 -5.81
CA PHE A 34 30.46 -2.45 -4.93
C PHE A 34 29.61 -3.47 -5.69
N ASN A 35 28.80 -3.01 -6.64
CA ASN A 35 27.97 -3.91 -7.46
C ASN A 35 28.84 -4.89 -8.26
N HIS A 36 29.94 -4.41 -8.85
CA HIS A 36 30.87 -5.27 -9.57
C HIS A 36 31.50 -6.36 -8.67
N GLN A 37 31.89 -6.00 -7.45
CA GLN A 37 32.40 -6.98 -6.48
C GLN A 37 31.33 -8.02 -6.11
N MET A 38 30.07 -7.61 -5.96
CA MET A 38 28.97 -8.55 -5.71
C MET A 38 28.77 -9.49 -6.90
N ASP A 39 28.82 -8.98 -8.13
CA ASP A 39 28.68 -9.78 -9.35
C ASP A 39 29.80 -10.82 -9.47
N GLU A 40 31.04 -10.45 -9.15
CA GLU A 40 32.19 -11.38 -9.12
C GLU A 40 32.00 -12.49 -8.09
N ILE A 41 31.59 -12.12 -6.86
CA ILE A 41 31.33 -13.09 -5.79
C ILE A 41 30.25 -14.08 -6.20
N VAL A 42 29.15 -13.60 -6.79
CA VAL A 42 28.05 -14.45 -7.27
C VAL A 42 28.57 -15.38 -8.36
N SER A 43 29.26 -14.84 -9.38
CA SER A 43 29.81 -15.62 -10.48
C SER A 43 30.74 -16.75 -10.01
N ASP A 44 31.61 -16.46 -9.05
CA ASP A 44 32.51 -17.47 -8.48
C ASP A 44 31.75 -18.51 -7.64
N TYR A 45 30.67 -18.11 -6.97
CA TYR A 45 29.76 -19.03 -6.29
C TYR A 45 29.04 -19.97 -7.28
N GLU A 46 28.64 -19.46 -8.45
CA GLU A 46 28.03 -20.28 -9.49
C GLU A 46 29.03 -21.29 -10.08
N LYS A 47 30.26 -20.83 -10.39
CA LYS A 47 31.33 -21.67 -10.96
C LYS A 47 31.73 -22.83 -10.04
N ARG A 48 31.75 -22.60 -8.73
CA ARG A 48 32.04 -23.65 -7.73
C ARG A 48 30.93 -24.68 -7.60
N GLY A 49 29.73 -24.38 -8.11
CA GLY A 49 28.58 -25.27 -8.02
C GLY A 49 27.85 -25.21 -6.67
N ASP A 50 28.30 -24.34 -5.75
CA ASP A 50 27.77 -24.14 -4.41
C ASP A 50 26.28 -23.73 -4.44
N LEU A 51 25.81 -23.10 -5.53
CA LEU A 51 24.39 -22.83 -5.77
C LEU A 51 23.50 -24.08 -5.66
N LYS A 52 24.01 -25.23 -6.12
CA LYS A 52 23.25 -26.49 -6.13
C LYS A 52 23.13 -27.11 -4.73
N GLU A 53 23.99 -26.72 -3.80
CA GLU A 53 23.95 -27.17 -2.40
C GLU A 53 22.95 -26.37 -1.55
N LEU A 54 22.39 -25.28 -2.09
CA LEU A 54 21.45 -24.45 -1.34
C LEU A 54 20.16 -25.21 -0.99
N PRO A 55 19.66 -25.06 0.25
CA PRO A 55 18.42 -25.68 0.68
C PRO A 55 17.25 -25.12 -0.12
N GLY A 56 16.65 -25.96 -0.98
CA GLY A 56 15.55 -25.55 -1.84
C GLY A 56 15.92 -25.41 -3.32
N PHE A 57 17.20 -25.59 -3.69
CA PHE A 57 17.60 -25.58 -5.10
C PHE A 57 16.84 -26.64 -5.92
N GLY A 58 16.20 -26.21 -7.01
CA GLY A 58 15.42 -27.07 -7.90
C GLY A 58 14.13 -27.65 -7.31
N LYS A 59 13.75 -27.31 -6.07
CA LYS A 59 12.48 -27.74 -5.48
C LYS A 59 11.37 -26.77 -5.90
N PRO A 60 10.17 -27.27 -6.24
CA PRO A 60 9.02 -26.41 -6.48
C PRO A 60 8.76 -25.50 -5.27
N LEU A 61 8.47 -24.22 -5.54
CA LEU A 61 8.08 -23.27 -4.51
C LEU A 61 6.80 -23.78 -3.83
N LYS A 62 6.86 -23.98 -2.51
CA LYS A 62 5.67 -24.28 -1.71
C LYS A 62 4.90 -22.98 -1.54
N VAL A 63 3.89 -22.77 -2.36
CA VAL A 63 2.94 -21.66 -2.16
C VAL A 63 2.16 -21.98 -0.89
N ALA A 64 2.24 -21.10 0.11
CA ALA A 64 1.41 -21.25 1.31
C ALA A 64 -0.07 -21.23 0.89
N GLU A 65 -0.88 -22.12 1.45
CA GLU A 65 -2.33 -22.09 1.23
C GLU A 65 -2.88 -20.79 1.84
N GLY A 66 -3.36 -19.88 0.98
CA GLY A 66 -3.90 -18.57 1.38
C GLY A 66 -3.23 -17.39 0.67
N ASP A 67 -3.68 -16.18 1.00
CA ASP A 67 -3.13 -14.94 0.44
C ASP A 67 -1.70 -14.69 0.98
N PRO A 68 -0.67 -14.69 0.13
CA PRO A 68 0.72 -14.42 0.54
C PRO A 68 0.85 -13.10 1.30
N PHE A 69 0.03 -12.11 0.93
CA PHE A 69 0.06 -10.80 1.56
C PHE A 69 -0.35 -10.85 3.04
N GLN A 70 -1.38 -11.64 3.39
CA GLN A 70 -1.78 -11.82 4.78
C GLN A 70 -0.70 -12.48 5.63
N SER A 71 0.06 -13.43 5.07
CA SER A 71 1.15 -14.07 5.80
C SER A 71 2.31 -13.11 6.06
N ILE A 72 2.65 -12.25 5.10
CA ILE A 72 3.66 -11.20 5.25
C ILE A 72 3.24 -10.21 6.36
N LEU A 73 1.98 -9.78 6.38
CA LEU A 73 1.48 -8.86 7.40
C LEU A 73 1.50 -9.47 8.81
N LYS A 74 1.09 -10.73 8.95
CA LYS A 74 1.15 -11.44 10.23
C LYS A 74 2.60 -11.56 10.73
N ASN A 75 3.53 -11.89 9.84
CA ASN A 75 4.95 -12.01 10.17
C ASN A 75 5.60 -10.67 10.54
N ALA A 76 5.14 -9.56 9.95
CA ALA A 76 5.63 -8.22 10.24
C ALA A 76 5.09 -7.63 11.56
N ASN A 77 4.18 -8.34 12.25
CA ASN A 77 3.45 -7.87 13.43
C ASN A 77 2.84 -6.46 13.25
N TYR A 78 2.42 -6.15 12.02
CA TYR A 78 1.89 -4.86 11.62
C TYR A 78 0.52 -5.05 10.98
N LEU A 79 -0.48 -4.35 11.52
CA LEU A 79 -1.83 -4.34 10.98
C LEU A 79 -2.07 -3.02 10.23
N PRO A 80 -2.16 -3.06 8.88
CA PRO A 80 -2.51 -1.90 8.11
C PRO A 80 -3.87 -1.30 8.53
N PRO A 81 -3.98 0.04 8.64
CA PRO A 81 -5.24 0.70 9.01
C PRO A 81 -6.44 0.35 8.11
N TRP A 82 -6.21 0.08 6.83
CA TRP A 82 -7.29 -0.27 5.89
C TRP A 82 -7.92 -1.63 6.18
N LEU A 83 -7.23 -2.55 6.85
CA LEU A 83 -7.80 -3.84 7.26
C LEU A 83 -8.75 -3.70 8.45
N GLU A 84 -8.48 -2.75 9.35
CA GLU A 84 -9.41 -2.40 10.42
C GLU A 84 -10.65 -1.76 9.82
N LEU A 85 -10.46 -0.79 8.92
CA LEU A 85 -11.54 -0.13 8.21
C LEU A 85 -12.39 -1.13 7.40
N GLN A 86 -11.77 -2.12 6.76
CA GLN A 86 -12.48 -3.19 6.05
C GLN A 86 -13.45 -3.93 6.98
N LYS A 87 -13.00 -4.31 8.19
CA LYS A 87 -13.85 -5.01 9.16
C LYS A 87 -15.01 -4.16 9.63
N GLU A 88 -14.77 -2.87 9.89
CA GLU A 88 -15.82 -1.95 10.31
C GLU A 88 -16.87 -1.72 9.21
N ILE A 89 -16.43 -1.62 7.94
CA ILE A 89 -17.33 -1.56 6.79
C ILE A 89 -18.18 -2.84 6.68
N CYS A 90 -17.57 -4.03 6.83
CA CYS A 90 -18.35 -5.29 6.79
C CYS A 90 -19.44 -5.34 7.86
N LYS A 91 -19.10 -4.98 9.11
CA LYS A 91 -20.06 -4.96 10.23
C LYS A 91 -21.20 -3.96 10.00
N THR A 92 -20.88 -2.79 9.47
CA THR A 92 -21.90 -1.76 9.18
C THR A 92 -22.82 -2.17 8.03
N ILE A 93 -22.30 -2.84 7.00
CA ILE A 93 -23.11 -3.40 5.92
C ILE A 93 -24.03 -4.51 6.46
N GLU A 94 -23.51 -5.43 7.27
CA GLU A 94 -24.29 -6.51 7.90
C GLU A 94 -25.43 -5.96 8.76
N ALA A 95 -25.11 -4.99 9.64
CA ALA A 95 -26.13 -4.33 10.46
C ALA A 95 -27.16 -3.55 9.63
N LEU A 96 -26.77 -2.98 8.48
CA LEU A 96 -27.69 -2.31 7.59
C LEU A 96 -28.65 -3.29 6.90
N ILE A 97 -28.15 -4.46 6.46
CA ILE A 97 -28.96 -5.52 5.86
C ILE A 97 -30.03 -5.99 6.84
N ASP A 98 -29.68 -6.21 8.10
CA ASP A 98 -30.64 -6.64 9.15
C ASP A 98 -31.70 -5.58 9.46
N GLN A 99 -31.34 -4.29 9.38
CA GLN A 99 -32.23 -3.18 9.70
C GLN A 99 -33.05 -2.67 8.52
N MET A 100 -32.71 -3.07 7.29
CA MET A 100 -33.30 -2.56 6.05
C MET A 100 -34.82 -2.72 5.97
N GLU A 101 -35.37 -3.83 6.49
CA GLU A 101 -36.81 -4.10 6.44
C GLU A 101 -37.65 -3.14 7.30
N ASN A 102 -37.06 -2.55 8.35
CA ASN A 102 -37.75 -1.72 9.33
C ASN A 102 -37.42 -0.23 9.21
N MET A 103 -36.61 0.16 8.22
CA MET A 103 -36.04 1.50 8.11
C MET A 103 -36.78 2.36 7.08
N ASN A 104 -36.93 3.65 7.37
CA ASN A 104 -37.47 4.59 6.40
C ASN A 104 -36.47 4.79 5.25
N LYS A 105 -37.00 5.09 4.06
CA LYS A 105 -36.18 5.29 2.86
C LYS A 105 -35.10 6.36 3.03
N THR A 106 -35.42 7.49 3.65
CA THR A 106 -34.48 8.60 3.88
C THR A 106 -33.34 8.22 4.82
N ASP A 107 -33.65 7.48 5.89
CA ASP A 107 -32.65 7.02 6.86
C ASP A 107 -31.71 5.99 6.22
N LEU A 108 -32.27 5.12 5.36
CA LEU A 108 -31.52 4.13 4.60
C LEU A 108 -30.56 4.78 3.60
N GLU A 109 -31.01 5.79 2.85
CA GLU A 109 -30.16 6.56 1.92
C GLU A 109 -28.99 7.23 2.67
N HIS A 110 -29.25 7.82 3.84
CA HIS A 110 -28.19 8.44 4.66
C HIS A 110 -27.14 7.41 5.11
N LYS A 111 -27.57 6.24 5.60
CA LYS A 111 -26.64 5.18 6.01
C LYS A 111 -25.82 4.64 4.84
N LEU A 112 -26.42 4.49 3.67
CA LEU A 112 -25.68 4.08 2.46
C LEU A 112 -24.61 5.11 2.08
N ASP A 113 -24.93 6.40 2.19
CA ASP A 113 -23.96 7.47 1.93
C ASP A 113 -22.79 7.45 2.94
N GLU A 114 -23.06 7.23 4.22
CA GLU A 114 -22.02 7.06 5.24
C GLU A 114 -21.09 5.88 4.91
N ILE A 115 -21.65 4.71 4.62
CA ILE A 115 -20.88 3.52 4.23
C ILE A 115 -20.06 3.81 2.97
N ASN A 116 -20.64 4.49 1.98
CA ASN A 116 -19.95 4.86 0.74
C ASN A 116 -18.80 5.85 0.96
N GLN A 117 -18.88 6.72 1.96
CA GLN A 117 -17.76 7.57 2.36
C GLN A 117 -16.62 6.76 2.96
N GLU A 118 -16.92 5.77 3.80
CA GLU A 118 -15.91 4.86 4.35
C GLU A 118 -15.27 3.99 3.27
N ILE A 119 -16.05 3.50 2.30
CA ILE A 119 -15.52 2.76 1.14
C ILE A 119 -14.57 3.64 0.31
N LYS A 120 -14.88 4.93 0.13
CA LYS A 120 -13.96 5.87 -0.55
C LYS A 120 -12.66 6.03 0.23
N LYS A 121 -12.71 6.17 1.56
CA LYS A 121 -11.50 6.24 2.41
C LYS A 121 -10.68 4.95 2.30
N TYR A 122 -11.33 3.79 2.37
CA TYR A 122 -10.70 2.49 2.18
C TYR A 122 -9.99 2.41 0.81
N ASN A 123 -10.67 2.77 -0.27
CA ASN A 123 -10.12 2.74 -1.63
C ASN A 123 -8.90 3.64 -1.84
N LEU A 124 -8.76 4.69 -1.03
CA LEU A 124 -7.59 5.58 -1.04
C LEU A 124 -6.40 5.01 -0.26
N GLN A 125 -6.65 4.11 0.70
CA GLN A 125 -5.61 3.52 1.56
C GLN A 125 -5.08 2.19 1.02
N VAL A 126 -5.85 1.49 0.19
CA VAL A 126 -5.41 0.19 -0.35
C VAL A 126 -4.23 0.33 -1.31
N PRO A 127 -3.22 -0.57 -1.24
CA PRO A 127 -2.02 -0.47 -2.07
C PRO A 127 -2.24 -0.73 -3.57
N SER A 128 -3.31 -1.45 -3.94
CA SER A 128 -3.55 -1.94 -5.29
C SER A 128 -4.98 -1.68 -5.74
N ARG A 129 -5.15 -1.36 -7.04
CA ARG A 129 -6.49 -1.16 -7.65
C ARG A 129 -7.37 -2.40 -7.55
N TYR A 130 -6.79 -3.60 -7.57
CA TYR A 130 -7.54 -4.85 -7.43
C TYR A 130 -8.16 -5.03 -6.04
N MET A 131 -7.66 -4.32 -5.03
CA MET A 131 -8.19 -4.35 -3.65
C MET A 131 -9.27 -3.30 -3.41
N GLN A 132 -9.52 -2.41 -4.38
CA GLN A 132 -10.58 -1.41 -4.28
C GLN A 132 -11.96 -2.06 -4.37
N ARG A 133 -12.95 -1.40 -3.78
CA ARG A 133 -14.34 -1.87 -3.67
C ARG A 133 -15.29 -0.88 -4.34
N ILE A 134 -16.40 -1.40 -4.86
CA ILE A 134 -17.43 -0.59 -5.53
C ILE A 134 -18.30 0.08 -4.47
N ILE A 135 -18.87 1.23 -4.81
CA ILE A 135 -19.89 1.88 -3.98
C ILE A 135 -21.16 1.02 -3.90
N ILE A 136 -21.80 1.06 -2.74
CA ILE A 136 -22.98 0.27 -2.42
C ILE A 136 -24.24 1.08 -2.71
N THR A 137 -25.23 0.42 -3.30
CA THR A 137 -26.59 0.91 -3.54
C THR A 137 -27.59 -0.11 -3.00
N THR A 138 -28.86 0.28 -2.89
CA THR A 138 -29.96 -0.59 -2.46
C THR A 138 -30.05 -1.89 -3.26
N GLU A 139 -29.72 -1.85 -4.55
CA GLU A 139 -29.84 -2.98 -5.46
C GLU A 139 -28.64 -3.93 -5.38
N ASN A 140 -27.46 -3.41 -5.03
CA ASN A 140 -26.20 -4.14 -5.14
C ASN A 140 -25.63 -4.62 -3.78
N ILE A 141 -26.23 -4.19 -2.66
CA ILE A 141 -25.68 -4.42 -1.31
C ILE A 141 -25.40 -5.89 -1.02
N ALA A 142 -26.32 -6.79 -1.38
CA ALA A 142 -26.15 -8.22 -1.14
C ALA A 142 -25.00 -8.82 -1.96
N GLU A 143 -24.87 -8.44 -3.24
CA GLU A 143 -23.79 -8.91 -4.12
C GLU A 143 -22.43 -8.36 -3.66
N GLN A 144 -22.39 -7.07 -3.27
CA GLN A 144 -21.16 -6.46 -2.80
C GLN A 144 -20.72 -7.06 -1.47
N TYR A 145 -21.63 -7.31 -0.52
CA TYR A 145 -21.32 -7.93 0.77
C TYR A 145 -20.55 -9.26 0.61
N GLN A 146 -20.97 -10.11 -0.34
CA GLN A 146 -20.29 -11.37 -0.63
C GLN A 146 -18.83 -11.19 -1.10
N LYS A 147 -18.49 -10.05 -1.74
CA LYS A 147 -17.12 -9.75 -2.21
C LYS A 147 -16.21 -9.17 -1.13
N TRP A 148 -16.75 -8.92 0.06
CA TRP A 148 -15.96 -8.49 1.22
C TRP A 148 -15.41 -9.66 2.04
N HIS A 149 -15.85 -10.89 1.77
CA HIS A 149 -15.36 -12.15 2.32
C HIS A 149 -14.39 -12.85 1.36
#